data_AF-A0A847G3Y5-F1
#
_entry.id   AF-A0A847G3Y5-F1
#
_cell.length_a   1.000
_cell.length_b   1.000
_cell.length_c   1.000
_cell.angle_alpha   90.00
_cell.angle_beta   90.00
_cell.angle_gamma   90.00
#
_symmetry.space_group_name_H-M   'P 1'
#
loop_
_entity.id
_entity.type
_entity.pdbx_description
1 polymer ?
#
loop_
_entity_poly.entity_id
_entity_poly.type
_entity_poly.pdbx_seq_one_letter_code
_entity_poly.pdbx_strand_id
1 'polypeptide(L)'
;MMARNSRRLFIVMLAILLLVVSLADVQPVSAADTDDFVITVKTDNPGTSSSTQFTIPTTGTGYDYDVDCDNDGTNEFTGAAGNVTCDYPVAGTYTIRIKDASGLGTGFPRIYFDGGGDAKKLLTVQQWGTGMWTSMERAF
;
A
#
# COMPACT_ATOMS: atom_id res chain seq x y z
N MET A 1 34.98 14.94 40.94
CA MET A 1 34.79 13.61 40.30
C MET A 1 33.41 13.44 39.64
N MET A 2 32.33 14.02 40.19
CA MET A 2 30.97 13.96 39.61
C MET A 2 30.80 14.60 38.21
N ALA A 3 31.41 15.75 37.94
CA ALA A 3 31.21 16.49 36.67
C ALA A 3 31.75 15.77 35.40
N ARG A 4 32.70 14.83 35.56
CA ARG A 4 33.25 14.05 34.44
C ARG A 4 32.33 12.90 34.03
N ASN A 5 31.61 12.33 34.99
CA ASN A 5 30.66 11.24 34.74
C ASN A 5 29.35 11.78 34.16
N SER A 6 28.89 12.95 34.59
CA SER A 6 27.71 13.60 34.01
C SER A 6 27.91 13.97 32.54
N ARG A 7 29.08 14.51 32.16
CA ARG A 7 29.43 14.79 30.76
C ARG A 7 29.42 13.52 29.88
N ARG A 8 29.94 12.40 30.39
CA ARG A 8 29.95 11.12 29.66
C ARG A 8 28.54 10.55 29.48
N LEU A 9 27.72 10.60 30.52
CA LEU A 9 26.33 10.13 30.46
C LEU A 9 25.50 10.98 29.49
N PHE A 10 25.73 12.29 29.46
CA PHE A 10 25.07 13.21 28.54
C PHE A 10 25.43 12.92 27.07
N ILE A 11 26.70 12.63 26.77
CA ILE A 11 27.14 12.27 25.41
C ILE A 11 26.53 10.95 24.96
N VAL A 12 26.43 9.95 25.85
CA VAL A 12 25.80 8.65 25.52
C VAL A 12 24.30 8.80 25.26
N MET A 13 23.59 9.56 26.10
CA MET A 13 22.16 9.84 25.90
C MET A 13 21.91 10.61 24.60
N LEU A 14 22.77 11.58 24.27
CA LEU A 14 22.68 12.34 23.02
C LEU A 14 22.95 11.44 21.81
N ALA A 15 23.94 10.54 21.89
CA ALA A 15 24.24 9.59 20.83
C ALA A 15 23.10 8.56 20.61
N ILE A 16 22.48 8.07 21.69
CA ILE A 16 21.31 7.18 21.61
C ILE A 16 20.12 7.94 21.01
N LEU A 17 19.88 9.18 21.43
CA LEU A 17 18.80 10.00 20.87
C LEU A 17 19.01 10.26 19.38
N LEU A 18 20.24 10.60 18.96
CA LEU A 18 20.58 10.79 17.54
C LEU A 18 20.46 9.49 16.74
N LEU A 19 20.81 8.34 17.32
CA LEU A 19 20.67 7.03 16.70
C LEU A 19 19.18 6.64 16.52
N VAL A 20 18.34 6.91 17.52
CA VAL A 20 16.90 6.64 17.46
C VAL A 20 16.22 7.57 16.45
N VAL A 21 16.62 8.84 16.37
CA VAL A 21 16.12 9.78 15.34
C VAL A 21 16.54 9.33 13.93
N SER A 22 17.74 8.77 13.74
CA SER A 22 18.18 8.24 12.44
C SER A 22 17.49 6.94 12.02
N LEU A 23 16.86 6.23 12.95
CA LEU A 23 16.09 5.01 12.69
C LEU A 23 14.59 5.27 12.54
N ALA A 24 14.13 6.50 12.79
CA ALA A 24 12.75 6.89 12.57
C ALA A 24 12.58 7.25 11.09
N ASP A 25 11.95 6.35 10.33
CA ASP A 25 11.51 6.64 8.97
C ASP A 25 10.32 7.62 9.03
N VAL A 26 10.63 8.92 9.06
CA VAL A 26 9.60 9.97 9.03
C VAL A 26 9.19 10.18 7.58
N GLN A 27 8.31 9.31 7.10
CA GLN A 27 7.67 9.45 5.81
C GLN A 27 6.83 10.75 5.82
N PRO A 28 7.03 11.68 4.87
CA PRO A 28 6.13 12.81 4.73
C PRO A 28 4.72 12.26 4.47
N VAL A 29 3.73 12.70 5.26
CA VAL A 29 2.32 12.43 4.94
C VAL A 29 1.97 13.29 3.73
N SER A 30 2.30 12.82 2.53
CA SER A 30 1.76 13.37 1.31
C SER A 30 0.27 13.06 1.30
N ALA A 31 -0.56 14.08 1.05
CA ALA A 31 -1.90 13.81 0.56
C ALA A 31 -1.76 12.83 -0.62
N ALA A 32 -2.59 11.80 -0.65
CA ALA A 32 -2.62 10.90 -1.80
C ALA A 32 -2.77 11.75 -3.05
N ASP A 33 -2.04 11.41 -4.12
CA ASP A 33 -2.33 12.03 -5.40
C ASP A 33 -3.82 11.75 -5.67
N THR A 34 -4.59 12.77 -6.04
CA THR A 34 -6.06 12.65 -6.13
C THR A 34 -6.48 11.66 -7.23
N ASP A 35 -5.51 11.24 -8.05
CA ASP A 35 -5.68 10.35 -9.18
C ASP A 35 -5.67 8.86 -8.78
N ASP A 36 -5.09 8.50 -7.63
CA ASP A 36 -4.93 7.10 -7.21
C ASP A 36 -6.26 6.47 -6.76
N PHE A 37 -6.49 5.20 -7.11
CA PHE A 37 -7.47 4.38 -6.44
C PHE A 37 -6.86 3.84 -5.14
N VAL A 38 -7.43 4.20 -3.99
CA VAL A 38 -6.86 3.90 -2.68
C VAL A 38 -7.80 3.03 -1.87
N ILE A 39 -7.28 1.89 -1.41
CA ILE A 39 -8.01 0.91 -0.61
C ILE A 39 -7.26 0.54 0.66
N THR A 40 -7.99 0.09 1.68
CA THR A 40 -7.39 -0.56 2.85
C THR A 40 -7.83 -2.00 2.94
N VAL A 41 -6.90 -2.87 3.31
CA VAL A 41 -7.10 -4.32 3.35
C VAL A 41 -6.60 -4.90 4.67
N LYS A 42 -7.18 -6.00 5.11
CA LYS A 42 -6.78 -6.78 6.29
C LYS A 42 -6.39 -8.19 5.83
N THR A 43 -5.10 -8.48 5.77
CA THR A 43 -4.56 -9.64 5.03
C THR A 43 -4.92 -10.99 5.65
N ASP A 44 -5.21 -11.01 6.95
CA ASP A 44 -5.64 -12.16 7.75
C ASP A 44 -7.17 -12.34 7.83
N ASN A 45 -7.97 -11.52 7.15
CA ASN A 45 -9.37 -11.84 6.92
C ASN A 45 -9.51 -13.05 5.97
N PRO A 46 -10.66 -13.76 5.96
CA PRO A 46 -10.89 -14.87 5.04
C PRO A 46 -10.69 -14.46 3.57
N GLY A 47 -10.01 -15.28 2.79
CA GLY A 47 -9.75 -15.04 1.37
C GLY A 47 -9.01 -16.22 0.76
N THR A 48 -8.61 -16.07 -0.50
CA THR A 48 -7.95 -17.15 -1.25
C THR A 48 -6.43 -17.07 -1.12
N SER A 49 -5.86 -15.86 -1.02
CA SER A 49 -4.43 -15.68 -0.76
C SER A 49 -4.06 -15.93 0.72
N SER A 50 -2.77 -16.07 1.01
CA SER A 50 -2.28 -16.34 2.37
C SER A 50 -2.64 -15.22 3.36
N SER A 51 -2.50 -15.46 4.67
CA SER A 51 -2.78 -14.45 5.71
C SER A 51 -1.85 -13.22 5.68
N THR A 52 -0.83 -13.22 4.83
CA THR A 52 0.10 -12.11 4.63
C THR A 52 -0.01 -11.50 3.25
N GLN A 53 -1.08 -11.81 2.51
CA GLN A 53 -1.23 -11.41 1.12
C GLN A 53 -2.57 -10.75 0.84
N PHE A 54 -2.58 -9.91 -0.18
CA PHE A 54 -3.78 -9.39 -0.82
C PHE A 54 -3.60 -9.41 -2.34
N THR A 55 -4.47 -10.14 -3.03
CA THR A 55 -4.52 -10.15 -4.50
C THR A 55 -5.48 -9.08 -5.00
N ILE A 56 -5.00 -8.22 -5.90
CA ILE A 56 -5.83 -7.29 -6.69
C ILE A 56 -6.29 -8.06 -7.95
N PRO A 57 -7.58 -8.41 -8.05
CA PRO A 57 -8.06 -9.18 -9.19
C PRO A 57 -8.52 -8.27 -10.33
N THR A 58 -8.12 -8.64 -11.55
CA THR A 58 -8.48 -8.02 -12.82
C THR A 58 -9.35 -8.98 -13.64
N THR A 59 -9.84 -8.54 -14.81
CA THR A 59 -10.59 -9.38 -15.74
C THR A 59 -10.37 -8.97 -17.19
N GLY A 60 -10.22 -9.92 -18.12
CA GLY A 60 -10.03 -9.59 -19.53
C GLY A 60 -8.72 -8.87 -19.82
N THR A 61 -8.76 -7.82 -20.64
CA THR A 61 -7.59 -7.07 -21.14
C THR A 61 -7.76 -5.56 -20.93
N GLY A 62 -6.71 -4.77 -21.15
CA GLY A 62 -6.74 -3.31 -21.05
C GLY A 62 -6.23 -2.75 -19.72
N TYR A 63 -5.53 -3.60 -18.94
CA TYR A 63 -4.85 -3.18 -17.74
C TYR A 63 -3.43 -2.72 -18.07
N ASP A 64 -3.03 -1.61 -17.47
CA ASP A 64 -1.69 -1.03 -17.50
C ASP A 64 -1.56 -0.11 -16.27
N TYR A 65 -1.24 -0.70 -15.13
CA TYR A 65 -1.30 -0.01 -13.84
C TYR A 65 -0.11 -0.32 -12.95
N ASP A 66 0.19 0.62 -12.07
CA ASP A 66 1.17 0.46 -11.01
C ASP A 66 0.47 0.24 -9.67
N VAL A 67 1.16 -0.43 -8.75
CA VAL A 67 0.68 -0.67 -7.38
C VAL A 67 1.79 -0.35 -6.38
N ASP A 68 1.44 0.51 -5.42
CA ASP A 68 2.15 0.72 -4.17
C ASP A 68 1.36 -0.01 -3.07
N CYS A 69 1.93 -1.09 -2.57
CA CYS A 69 1.31 -2.09 -1.72
C CYS A 69 1.27 -1.68 -0.24
N ASP A 70 2.18 -0.83 0.23
CA ASP A 70 2.27 -0.43 1.64
C ASP A 70 2.25 1.09 1.87
N ASN A 71 1.98 1.84 0.80
CA ASN A 71 1.82 3.29 0.80
C ASN A 71 3.11 4.01 1.26
N ASP A 72 4.27 3.52 0.83
CA ASP A 72 5.58 4.14 1.09
C ASP A 72 6.05 5.10 -0.03
N GLY A 73 5.27 5.21 -1.12
CA GLY A 73 5.58 6.03 -2.29
C GLY A 73 6.40 5.32 -3.36
N THR A 74 6.77 4.05 -3.14
CA THR A 74 7.40 3.17 -4.11
C THR A 74 6.37 2.19 -4.67
N ASN A 75 6.42 1.93 -5.97
CA ASN A 75 5.57 0.90 -6.57
C ASN A 75 6.28 -0.46 -6.51
N GLU A 76 5.66 -1.48 -5.93
CA GLU A 76 6.12 -2.88 -6.01
C GLU A 76 5.83 -3.49 -7.38
N PHE A 77 4.77 -3.03 -8.03
CA PHE A 77 4.38 -3.48 -9.37
C PHE A 77 4.29 -2.28 -10.30
N THR A 78 4.87 -2.40 -11.50
CA THR A 78 4.75 -1.39 -12.55
C THR A 78 4.30 -1.99 -13.88
N GLY A 79 3.44 -1.28 -14.60
CA GLY A 79 2.91 -1.71 -15.91
C GLY A 79 2.20 -3.07 -15.87
N ALA A 80 1.47 -3.35 -14.80
CA ALA A 80 0.76 -4.62 -14.63
C ALA A 80 -0.41 -4.75 -15.62
N ALA A 81 -0.49 -5.89 -16.30
CA ALA A 81 -1.55 -6.20 -17.28
C ALA A 81 -2.58 -7.24 -16.79
N GLY A 82 -2.45 -7.70 -15.54
CA GLY A 82 -3.27 -8.77 -14.97
C GLY A 82 -3.30 -8.68 -13.45
N ASN A 83 -3.73 -9.75 -12.77
CA ASN A 83 -3.73 -9.81 -11.31
C ASN A 83 -2.32 -9.58 -10.75
N VAL A 84 -2.23 -8.87 -9.64
CA VAL A 84 -1.01 -8.77 -8.81
C VAL A 84 -1.34 -9.14 -7.37
N THR A 85 -0.35 -9.63 -6.64
CA THR A 85 -0.49 -9.99 -5.22
C THR A 85 0.55 -9.25 -4.41
N CYS A 86 0.09 -8.32 -3.57
CA CYS A 86 0.93 -7.73 -2.53
C CYS A 86 1.24 -8.80 -1.47
N ASP A 87 2.51 -8.96 -1.13
CA ASP A 87 2.99 -9.92 -0.14
C ASP A 87 3.76 -9.19 0.97
N TYR A 88 3.33 -9.40 2.21
CA TYR A 88 3.85 -8.68 3.36
C TYR A 88 4.61 -9.62 4.30
N PRO A 89 5.63 -9.13 5.02
CA PRO A 89 6.35 -9.96 5.99
C PRO A 89 5.49 -10.45 7.16
N VAL A 90 4.40 -9.74 7.48
CA VAL A 90 3.53 -10.01 8.63
C VAL A 90 2.07 -9.80 8.22
N ALA A 91 1.14 -10.51 8.89
CA ALA A 91 -0.28 -10.25 8.72
C ALA A 91 -0.65 -8.88 9.32
N GLY A 92 -1.53 -8.12 8.67
CA GLY A 92 -1.73 -6.72 9.04
C GLY A 92 -2.84 -6.01 8.27
N THR A 93 -3.02 -4.75 8.61
CA THR A 93 -3.83 -3.81 7.83
C THR A 93 -2.90 -2.96 6.98
N TYR A 94 -3.17 -2.88 5.69
CA TYR A 94 -2.34 -2.15 4.73
C TYR A 94 -3.19 -1.21 3.90
N THR A 95 -2.60 -0.07 3.51
CA THR A 95 -3.15 0.84 2.51
C THR A 95 -2.46 0.54 1.20
N ILE A 96 -3.25 0.27 0.16
CA ILE A 96 -2.75 0.01 -1.19
C ILE A 96 -3.19 1.17 -2.08
N ARG A 97 -2.28 1.65 -2.92
CA ARG A 97 -2.56 2.61 -3.98
C ARG A 97 -2.40 1.95 -5.34
N ILE A 98 -3.39 2.14 -6.20
CA ILE A 98 -3.42 1.66 -7.56
C ILE A 98 -3.55 2.86 -8.48
N LYS A 99 -2.64 3.00 -9.45
CA LYS A 99 -2.62 4.14 -10.37
C LYS A 99 -2.43 3.69 -11.81
N ASP A 100 -2.95 4.47 -12.73
CA ASP A 100 -2.72 4.29 -14.15
C ASP A 100 -1.23 4.49 -14.47
N ALA A 101 -0.60 3.54 -15.15
CA ALA A 101 0.82 3.63 -15.48
C ALA A 101 1.10 4.61 -16.63
N SER A 102 0.11 4.85 -17.48
CA SER A 102 0.24 5.64 -18.71
C SER A 102 0.02 7.16 -18.54
N GLY A 103 -0.58 7.58 -17.43
CA GLY A 103 -1.13 8.92 -17.21
C GLY A 103 -2.43 9.22 -17.97
N LEU A 104 -3.02 8.26 -18.67
CA LEU A 104 -4.26 8.44 -19.45
C LEU A 104 -5.53 8.12 -18.66
N GLY A 105 -5.40 7.48 -17.50
CA GLY A 105 -6.52 7.11 -16.63
C GLY A 105 -7.34 5.92 -17.14
N THR A 106 -6.76 5.05 -17.99
CA THR A 106 -7.49 3.94 -18.64
C THR A 106 -6.99 2.55 -18.25
N GLY A 107 -5.84 2.47 -17.60
CA GLY A 107 -5.10 1.25 -17.28
C GLY A 107 -5.56 0.52 -16.02
N PHE A 108 -6.50 1.07 -15.25
CA PHE A 108 -7.19 0.33 -14.20
C PHE A 108 -8.71 0.51 -14.27
N PRO A 109 -9.38 -0.09 -15.28
CA PRO A 109 -10.78 0.21 -15.58
C PRO A 109 -11.79 -0.51 -14.67
N ARG A 110 -11.35 -1.52 -13.90
CA ARG A 110 -12.21 -2.37 -13.05
C ARG A 110 -11.38 -3.20 -12.07
N ILE A 111 -11.82 -3.28 -10.81
CA ILE A 111 -11.45 -4.37 -9.90
C ILE A 111 -12.55 -5.44 -9.97
N TYR A 112 -12.20 -6.73 -10.01
CA TYR A 112 -13.18 -7.79 -10.30
C TYR A 112 -12.98 -9.03 -9.43
N PHE A 113 -13.66 -9.10 -8.27
CA PHE A 113 -13.54 -10.24 -7.37
C PHE A 113 -14.37 -11.46 -7.78
N ASP A 114 -15.35 -11.30 -8.67
CA ASP A 114 -16.29 -12.38 -9.05
C ASP A 114 -17.05 -12.98 -7.84
N GLY A 115 -17.13 -12.27 -6.69
CA GLY A 115 -17.70 -12.81 -5.44
C GLY A 115 -16.79 -13.82 -4.71
N GLY A 116 -15.51 -13.92 -5.08
CA GLY A 116 -14.51 -14.77 -4.46
C GLY A 116 -13.18 -14.04 -4.20
N GLY A 117 -12.07 -14.77 -4.29
CA GLY A 117 -10.74 -14.21 -4.11
C GLY A 117 -10.54 -13.64 -2.70
N ASP A 118 -10.03 -12.42 -2.65
CA ASP A 118 -9.75 -11.68 -1.42
C ASP A 118 -10.78 -10.60 -1.10
N ALA A 119 -12.00 -10.68 -1.65
CA ALA A 119 -13.04 -9.65 -1.47
C ALA A 119 -13.30 -9.32 0.01
N LYS A 120 -13.30 -10.34 0.88
CA LYS A 120 -13.52 -10.19 2.33
C LYS A 120 -12.32 -9.60 3.08
N LYS A 121 -11.16 -9.48 2.43
CA LYS A 121 -9.98 -8.80 2.97
C LYS A 121 -10.05 -7.29 2.76
N LEU A 122 -10.82 -6.81 1.79
CA LEU A 122 -11.04 -5.38 1.57
C LEU A 122 -11.87 -4.79 2.72
N LEU A 123 -11.36 -3.73 3.35
CA LEU A 123 -12.04 -3.02 4.43
C LEU A 123 -12.75 -1.76 3.92
N THR A 124 -12.02 -0.88 3.23
CA THR A 124 -12.56 0.39 2.74
C THR A 124 -11.97 0.76 1.39
N VAL A 125 -12.79 1.44 0.58
CA VAL A 125 -12.33 2.27 -0.53
C VAL A 125 -12.23 3.70 0.01
N GLN A 126 -11.01 4.22 0.10
CA GLN A 126 -10.73 5.55 0.64
C GLN A 126 -10.84 6.63 -0.43
N GLN A 127 -10.41 6.31 -1.66
CA GLN A 127 -10.42 7.21 -2.80
C GLN A 127 -10.71 6.41 -4.08
N TRP A 128 -11.58 6.92 -4.94
CA TRP A 128 -11.90 6.29 -6.23
C TRP A 128 -10.93 6.63 -7.36
N GLY A 129 -10.06 7.62 -7.15
CA GLY A 129 -9.14 8.15 -8.15
C GLY A 129 -9.86 8.90 -9.26
N THR A 130 -9.11 9.26 -10.30
CA THR A 130 -9.62 9.88 -11.54
C THR A 130 -9.68 8.89 -12.71
N GLY A 131 -9.34 7.61 -12.46
CA GLY A 131 -9.42 6.54 -13.44
C GLY A 131 -10.82 6.36 -14.04
N MET A 132 -10.85 6.01 -15.33
CA MET A 132 -12.07 5.76 -16.10
C MET A 132 -12.61 4.35 -15.81
N TRP A 133 -13.43 4.25 -14.77
CA TRP A 133 -14.14 3.02 -14.43
C TRP A 133 -15.13 2.63 -15.53
N THR A 134 -14.96 1.45 -16.11
CA THR A 134 -15.85 0.95 -17.17
C THR A 134 -17.01 0.12 -16.63
N SER A 135 -16.85 -0.51 -15.46
CA SER A 135 -17.89 -1.28 -14.78
C SER A 135 -17.57 -1.49 -13.31
N MET A 136 -18.61 -1.56 -12.47
CA MET A 136 -18.54 -1.93 -11.06
C MET A 136 -19.18 -3.30 -10.77
N GLU A 137 -19.66 -4.00 -11.80
CA GLU A 137 -20.24 -5.33 -11.62
C GLU A 137 -19.21 -6.25 -10.96
N ARG A 138 -19.57 -6.88 -9.83
CA ARG A 138 -18.73 -7.83 -9.07
C ARG A 138 -17.38 -7.25 -8.59
N ALA A 139 -17.33 -5.93 -8.35
CA ALA A 139 -16.15 -5.23 -7.89
C ALA A 139 -15.93 -5.30 -6.37
N PHE A 140 -16.96 -5.61 -5.57
CA PHE A 140 -16.93 -5.67 -4.10
C PHE A 140 -17.94 -6.68 -3.55
#